data_AF-A0A9D1SXA6-F1
#
_entry.id   AF-A0A9D1SXA6-F1
#
_cell.length_a   1.000
_cell.length_b   1.000
_cell.length_c   1.000
_cell.angle_alpha   90.00
_cell.angle_beta   90.00
_cell.angle_gamma   90.00
#
_symmetry.space_group_name_H-M   'P 1'
#
loop_
_entity.id
_entity.type
_entity.pdbx_description
1 polymer ?
#
loop_
_entity_poly.entity_id
_entity_poly.type
_entity_poly.pdbx_seq_one_letter_code
_entity_poly.pdbx_strand_id
1 'polypeptide(L)'
;MSSFKDLRIVDNFYQTSAFFPMPTTLIGTLAEDGKTTSFGAYSLVFPYYIAGKDYYAMVLECRNSSNTCKGILRHKKCTINFIPDDRKFFREAVRLGFPGDTPEEKMKDCRFTVEDGLMAAEHPDKVFPKVIGESFQVFECSWVDTLDNAQDDVVREEYLPPYHDFNGITSPFGAHFILKIDKILMKERYYNAIVNGVKAGAFPPVPVDYGYRDSTNFWYTPFRRPKAEPIPNREVDMDSIRYAANRADDVVKFADDALLTIVKVPRAFLSLVLKGCVKWAKENGVTLITAEHMKIINDKRAAEKKK
;
A
#
# COMPACT_ATOMS: atom_id res chain seq x y z
N MET A 1 -38.85 6.80 8.11
CA MET A 1 -37.71 7.51 8.73
C MET A 1 -36.44 6.75 8.38
N SER A 2 -35.31 7.43 8.17
CA SER A 2 -34.03 6.76 7.92
C SER A 2 -33.65 5.89 9.12
N SER A 3 -33.05 4.71 8.88
CA SER A 3 -32.43 3.88 9.93
C SER A 3 -31.12 4.47 10.45
N PHE A 4 -30.58 5.49 9.76
CA PHE A 4 -29.37 6.19 10.12
C PHE A 4 -29.68 7.49 10.86
N LYS A 5 -28.84 7.82 11.85
CA LYS A 5 -28.83 9.11 12.53
C LYS A 5 -27.65 9.93 12.03
N ASP A 6 -27.87 11.22 11.87
CA ASP A 6 -26.81 12.17 11.56
C ASP A 6 -25.88 12.39 12.78
N LEU A 7 -24.59 12.60 12.52
CA LEU A 7 -23.58 12.84 13.53
C LEU A 7 -22.67 13.99 13.06
N ARG A 8 -22.30 14.88 13.98
CA ARG A 8 -21.45 16.04 13.68
C ARG A 8 -20.09 15.66 13.08
N ILE A 9 -19.62 16.48 12.15
CA ILE A 9 -18.27 16.43 11.58
C ILE A 9 -17.38 17.39 12.36
N VAL A 10 -16.23 16.92 12.85
CA VAL A 10 -15.24 17.71 13.60
C VAL A 10 -13.82 17.33 13.17
N ASP A 11 -12.82 18.12 13.56
CA ASP A 11 -11.42 17.78 13.32
C ASP A 11 -11.06 16.40 13.89
N ASN A 12 -10.22 15.66 13.16
CA ASN A 12 -9.93 14.25 13.42
C ASN A 12 -11.19 13.37 13.43
N PHE A 13 -12.17 13.63 12.55
CA PHE A 13 -13.44 12.89 12.48
C PHE A 13 -13.25 11.36 12.44
N TYR A 14 -12.17 10.87 11.85
CA TYR A 14 -11.84 9.44 11.78
C TYR A 14 -11.65 8.80 13.17
N GLN A 15 -11.24 9.60 14.17
CA GLN A 15 -11.12 9.22 15.57
C GLN A 15 -12.38 9.53 16.37
N THR A 16 -12.99 10.69 16.15
CA THR A 16 -14.04 11.24 17.04
C THR A 16 -15.48 11.04 16.55
N SER A 17 -15.66 10.88 15.24
CA SER A 17 -16.97 10.83 14.58
C SER A 17 -17.18 9.62 13.66
N ALA A 18 -16.25 8.67 13.60
CA ALA A 18 -16.41 7.48 12.75
C ALA A 18 -15.74 6.25 13.35
N PHE A 19 -16.38 5.08 13.30
CA PHE A 19 -15.71 3.80 13.53
C PHE A 19 -14.96 3.35 12.27
N PHE A 20 -13.91 4.09 11.94
CA PHE A 20 -13.09 3.86 10.76
C PHE A 20 -11.97 2.87 11.10
N PRO A 21 -11.93 1.67 10.48
CA PRO A 21 -10.88 0.70 10.74
C PRO A 21 -9.59 1.16 10.06
N MET A 22 -8.51 1.24 10.83
CA MET A 22 -7.23 1.74 10.32
C MET A 22 -6.11 0.71 10.54
N PRO A 23 -5.10 0.68 9.64
CA PRO A 23 -3.91 -0.12 9.85
C PRO A 23 -3.11 0.38 11.06
N THR A 24 -2.42 -0.52 11.75
CA THR A 24 -1.45 -0.16 12.79
C THR A 24 -0.05 -0.15 12.19
N THR A 25 0.51 1.04 11.92
CA THR A 25 1.85 1.16 11.32
C THR A 25 2.76 2.10 12.12
N LEU A 26 4.07 1.89 11.96
CA LEU A 26 5.11 2.80 12.40
C LEU A 26 5.87 3.32 11.19
N ILE A 27 5.88 4.64 11.00
CA ILE A 27 6.61 5.29 9.92
C ILE A 27 8.01 5.63 10.44
N GLY A 28 9.04 5.04 9.84
CA GLY A 28 10.44 5.31 10.14
C GLY A 28 11.00 6.41 9.23
N THR A 29 11.66 7.41 9.80
CA THR A 29 12.29 8.51 9.06
C THR A 29 13.65 8.86 9.66
N LEU A 30 14.53 9.43 8.85
CA LEU A 30 15.81 9.96 9.34
C LEU A 30 15.58 11.26 10.10
N ALA A 31 16.26 11.40 11.24
CA ALA A 31 16.32 12.63 12.02
C ALA A 31 17.18 13.68 11.30
N GLU A 32 17.31 14.87 11.90
CA GLU A 32 18.05 15.98 11.29
C GLU A 32 19.53 15.66 11.00
N ASP A 33 20.14 14.82 11.84
CA ASP A 33 21.52 14.35 11.68
C ASP A 33 21.74 13.45 10.44
N GLY A 34 20.66 13.04 9.77
CA GLY A 34 20.69 12.16 8.61
C GLY A 34 21.15 10.73 8.92
N LYS A 35 21.23 10.34 10.19
CA LYS A 35 21.75 9.03 10.64
C LYS A 35 20.77 8.31 11.56
N THR A 36 20.22 9.02 12.53
CA THR A 36 19.30 8.45 13.51
C THR A 36 17.96 8.19 12.84
N THR A 37 17.43 6.97 12.95
CA THR A 37 16.06 6.67 12.53
C THR A 37 15.11 6.83 13.72
N SER A 38 14.06 7.61 13.56
CA SER A 38 12.95 7.72 14.52
C SER A 38 11.66 7.18 13.92
N PHE A 39 10.80 6.63 14.78
CA PHE A 39 9.52 6.04 14.40
C PHE A 39 8.35 6.79 15.03
N GLY A 40 7.30 7.04 14.25
CA GLY A 40 6.01 7.54 14.74
C GLY A 40 4.87 6.62 14.36
N ALA A 41 3.83 6.54 15.18
CA ALA A 41 2.65 5.73 14.91
C ALA A 41 1.65 6.45 14.00
N TYR A 42 1.24 5.77 12.92
CA TYR A 42 0.29 6.30 11.95
C TYR A 42 -0.71 5.23 11.52
N SER A 43 -1.95 5.67 11.41
CA SER A 43 -3.06 4.84 10.92
C SER A 43 -3.65 5.41 9.61
N LEU A 44 -3.37 6.68 9.28
CA LEU A 44 -3.77 7.31 8.02
C LEU A 44 -2.70 7.10 6.94
N VAL A 45 -2.55 5.85 6.51
CA VAL A 45 -1.65 5.46 5.43
C VAL A 45 -2.33 4.45 4.51
N PHE A 46 -2.53 4.82 3.25
CA PHE A 46 -3.41 4.09 2.33
C PHE A 46 -2.78 3.90 0.94
N PRO A 47 -3.16 2.86 0.18
CA PRO A 47 -2.78 2.77 -1.22
C PRO A 47 -3.27 3.97 -2.02
N TYR A 48 -2.44 4.51 -2.91
CA TYR A 48 -2.75 5.64 -3.76
C TYR A 48 -2.69 5.26 -5.24
N TYR A 49 -1.50 4.96 -5.78
CA TYR A 49 -1.36 4.42 -7.13
C TYR A 49 -1.29 2.90 -7.09
N ILE A 50 -2.33 2.25 -7.61
CA ILE A 50 -2.50 0.79 -7.56
C ILE A 50 -2.38 0.09 -8.92
N ALA A 51 -2.52 0.81 -10.03
CA ALA A 51 -2.43 0.27 -11.38
C ALA A 51 -2.24 1.39 -12.42
N GLY A 52 -1.63 1.05 -13.57
CA GLY A 52 -1.58 1.92 -14.75
C GLY A 52 -0.50 3.01 -14.75
N LYS A 53 0.25 3.16 -13.66
CA LYS A 53 1.49 3.95 -13.58
C LYS A 53 2.72 3.04 -13.65
N ASP A 54 3.87 3.64 -13.93
CA ASP A 54 5.19 3.02 -13.92
C ASP A 54 5.71 2.73 -12.49
N TYR A 55 5.03 3.28 -11.47
CA TYR A 55 5.28 2.97 -10.06
C TYR A 55 3.98 2.87 -9.26
N TYR A 56 4.07 2.23 -8.09
CA TYR A 56 3.01 2.14 -7.10
C TYR A 56 3.31 3.08 -5.94
N ALA A 57 2.27 3.60 -5.29
CA ALA A 57 2.44 4.56 -4.21
C ALA A 57 1.43 4.38 -3.09
N MET A 58 1.82 4.78 -1.89
CA MET A 58 0.98 5.01 -0.72
C MET A 58 0.75 6.52 -0.55
N VAL A 59 -0.29 6.91 0.17
CA VAL A 59 -0.47 8.25 0.71
C VAL A 59 -0.35 8.18 2.23
N LEU A 60 0.45 9.06 2.82
CA LEU A 60 0.55 9.26 4.27
C LEU A 60 -0.04 10.61 4.63
N GLU A 61 -1.01 10.63 5.55
CA GLU A 61 -1.55 11.86 6.12
C GLU A 61 -1.00 12.05 7.53
N CYS A 62 -0.34 13.18 7.79
CA CYS A 62 0.26 13.44 9.08
C CYS A 62 0.18 14.91 9.51
N ARG A 63 0.47 15.15 10.80
CA ARG A 63 0.69 16.51 11.30
C ARG A 63 2.02 17.04 10.77
N ASN A 64 1.99 18.27 10.27
CA ASN A 64 3.18 18.94 9.70
C ASN A 64 4.26 19.25 10.77
N SER A 65 3.89 19.26 12.05
CA SER A 65 4.81 19.42 13.17
C SER A 65 5.53 18.13 13.60
N SER A 66 5.12 16.96 13.10
CA SER A 66 5.67 15.68 13.54
C SER A 66 7.11 15.44 13.07
N ASN A 67 7.90 14.69 13.85
CA ASN A 67 9.24 14.26 13.46
C ASN A 67 9.25 13.55 12.09
N THR A 68 8.21 12.76 11.82
CA THR A 68 8.01 12.06 10.54
C THR A 68 7.88 13.04 9.37
N CYS A 69 7.03 14.06 9.49
CA CYS A 69 6.89 15.08 8.45
C CYS A 69 8.23 15.78 8.21
N LYS A 70 8.88 16.23 9.29
CA LYS A 70 10.19 16.91 9.21
C LYS A 70 11.26 16.01 8.58
N GLY A 71 11.25 14.71 8.89
CA GLY A 71 12.16 13.72 8.32
C GLY A 71 11.92 13.49 6.83
N ILE A 72 10.66 13.39 6.39
CA ILE A 72 10.32 13.24 4.96
C ILE A 72 10.69 14.49 4.17
N LEU A 73 10.38 15.69 4.67
CA LEU A 73 10.74 16.95 3.99
C LEU A 73 12.27 17.07 3.78
N ARG A 74 13.06 16.68 4.77
CA ARG A 74 14.54 16.75 4.70
C ARG A 74 15.14 15.67 3.80
N HIS A 75 14.69 14.43 3.98
CA HIS A 75 15.42 13.27 3.46
C HIS A 75 14.69 12.52 2.36
N LYS A 76 13.42 12.88 2.10
CA LYS A 76 12.56 12.36 1.02
C LYS A 76 12.36 10.84 1.05
N LYS A 77 12.61 10.20 2.20
CA LYS A 77 12.56 8.75 2.37
C LYS A 77 11.90 8.38 3.68
N CYS A 78 11.16 7.28 3.67
CA CYS A 78 10.59 6.69 4.89
C CYS A 78 10.43 5.17 4.76
N THR A 79 10.21 4.50 5.89
CA THR A 79 9.77 3.11 5.95
C THR A 79 8.36 3.04 6.54
N ILE A 80 7.49 2.18 6.00
CA ILE A 80 6.15 1.91 6.52
C ILE A 80 6.17 0.52 7.15
N ASN A 81 6.22 0.45 8.46
CA ASN A 81 6.41 -0.80 9.22
C ASN A 81 5.06 -1.28 9.76
N PHE A 82 4.58 -2.43 9.30
CA PHE A 82 3.29 -2.98 9.73
C PHE A 82 3.50 -3.90 10.92
N ILE A 83 3.00 -3.51 12.10
CA ILE A 83 3.28 -4.22 13.35
C ILE A 83 2.23 -5.31 13.62
N PRO A 84 2.63 -6.45 14.22
CA PRO A 84 1.72 -7.54 14.51
C PRO A 84 0.77 -7.22 15.69
N ASP A 85 -0.28 -8.03 15.80
CA ASP A 85 -1.17 -8.07 16.96
C ASP A 85 -0.44 -8.66 18.17
N ASP A 86 0.29 -7.78 18.85
CA ASP A 86 0.98 -8.05 20.11
C ASP A 86 0.82 -6.85 21.04
N ARG A 87 0.33 -7.11 22.26
CA ARG A 87 0.04 -6.07 23.25
C ARG A 87 1.28 -5.28 23.68
N LYS A 88 2.48 -5.89 23.68
CA LYS A 88 3.75 -5.21 23.98
C LYS A 88 4.04 -4.16 22.91
N PHE A 89 3.93 -4.54 21.64
CA PHE A 89 4.23 -3.67 20.50
C PHE A 89 3.15 -2.62 20.25
N PHE A 90 1.88 -2.94 20.52
CA PHE A 90 0.82 -1.93 20.49
C PHE A 90 1.03 -0.84 21.54
N ARG A 91 1.38 -1.20 22.79
CA ARG A 91 1.73 -0.22 23.83
C ARG A 91 2.91 0.66 23.41
N GLU A 92 3.88 0.08 22.73
CA GLU A 92 5.02 0.83 22.22
C GLU A 92 4.63 1.78 21.08
N ALA A 93 3.76 1.36 20.18
CA ALA A 93 3.24 2.24 19.14
C ALA A 93 2.49 3.45 19.73
N VAL A 94 1.68 3.23 20.77
CA VAL A 94 1.01 4.32 21.50
C VAL A 94 2.02 5.28 22.13
N ARG A 95 3.10 4.77 22.75
CA ARG A 95 4.18 5.59 23.31
C ARG A 95 4.87 6.42 22.21
N LEU A 96 5.26 5.79 21.10
CA LEU A 96 5.93 6.45 19.97
C LEU A 96 5.00 7.44 19.24
N GLY A 97 3.69 7.30 19.37
CA GLY A 97 2.68 8.23 18.86
C GLY A 97 2.52 9.50 19.71
N PHE A 98 3.12 9.59 20.89
CA PHE A 98 3.01 10.78 21.73
C PHE A 98 3.64 12.01 21.03
N PRO A 99 2.94 13.15 20.98
CA PRO A 99 3.44 14.36 20.35
C PRO A 99 4.45 15.07 21.26
N GLY A 100 5.43 15.75 20.67
CA GLY A 100 6.38 16.62 21.38
C GLY A 100 7.74 15.99 21.68
N ASP A 101 7.83 14.66 21.77
CA ASP A 101 9.12 13.98 22.00
C ASP A 101 10.06 14.16 20.80
N THR A 102 11.31 14.48 21.08
CA THR A 102 12.42 14.49 20.11
C THR A 102 12.68 13.09 19.54
N PRO A 103 13.31 12.98 18.35
CA PRO A 103 13.76 11.70 17.82
C PRO A 103 14.52 10.85 18.85
N GLU A 104 15.43 11.44 19.61
CA GLU A 104 16.29 10.79 20.59
C GLU A 104 15.49 10.27 21.79
N GLU A 105 14.56 11.08 22.32
CA GLU A 105 13.66 10.68 23.41
C GLU A 105 12.77 9.51 23.00
N LYS A 106 12.25 9.53 21.76
CA LYS A 106 11.46 8.40 21.23
C LYS A 106 12.27 7.12 21.19
N MET A 107 13.54 7.21 20.79
CA MET A 107 14.35 6.02 20.53
C MET A 107 15.07 5.45 21.76
N LYS A 108 15.23 6.23 22.83
CA LYS A 108 15.99 5.84 24.04
C LYS A 108 15.60 4.47 24.62
N ASP A 109 14.30 4.20 24.72
CA ASP A 109 13.75 2.97 25.30
C ASP A 109 12.89 2.20 24.27
N CYS A 110 13.25 2.31 22.98
CA CYS A 110 12.50 1.65 21.91
C CYS A 110 12.46 0.13 22.12
N ARG A 111 11.24 -0.43 22.14
CA ARG A 111 11.03 -1.87 22.40
C ARG A 111 11.12 -2.76 21.18
N PHE A 112 11.27 -2.16 19.99
CA PHE A 112 11.41 -2.85 18.73
C PHE A 112 12.88 -3.11 18.41
N THR A 113 13.13 -4.21 17.73
CA THR A 113 14.42 -4.44 17.09
C THR A 113 14.48 -3.62 15.81
N VAL A 114 15.55 -2.86 15.62
CA VAL A 114 15.72 -1.96 14.48
C VAL A 114 16.91 -2.43 13.65
N GLU A 115 16.71 -2.65 12.36
CA GLU A 115 17.71 -3.21 11.44
C GLU A 115 17.74 -2.46 10.09
N ASP A 116 18.79 -2.67 9.29
CA ASP A 116 18.87 -2.08 7.96
C ASP A 116 17.92 -2.77 6.98
N GLY A 117 17.26 -1.98 6.14
CA GLY A 117 16.39 -2.47 5.08
C GLY A 117 17.14 -2.90 3.81
N LEU A 118 16.41 -3.37 2.79
CA LEU A 118 17.03 -3.86 1.56
C LEU A 118 17.50 -2.71 0.65
N MET A 119 16.90 -1.52 0.76
CA MET A 119 17.41 -0.34 0.05
C MET A 119 18.81 0.04 0.50
N ALA A 120 19.14 -0.12 1.79
CA ALA A 120 20.48 0.15 2.31
C ALA A 120 21.51 -0.84 1.76
N ALA A 121 21.14 -2.12 1.59
CA ALA A 121 22.02 -3.14 1.03
C ALA A 121 22.33 -2.89 -0.47
N GLU A 122 21.36 -2.41 -1.25
CA GLU A 122 21.55 -2.11 -2.68
C GLU A 122 22.27 -0.77 -2.95
N HIS A 123 22.30 0.11 -1.96
CA HIS A 123 22.87 1.46 -2.06
C HIS A 123 23.77 1.76 -0.86
N PRO A 124 24.94 1.09 -0.76
CA PRO A 124 25.83 1.20 0.41
C PRO A 124 26.43 2.59 0.61
N ASP A 125 26.37 3.46 -0.41
CA ASP A 125 26.81 4.86 -0.39
C ASP A 125 25.76 5.82 0.19
N LYS A 126 24.54 5.34 0.48
CA LYS A 126 23.42 6.16 0.93
C LYS A 126 22.88 5.68 2.27
N VAL A 127 22.38 6.64 3.05
CA VAL A 127 21.65 6.34 4.30
C VAL A 127 20.16 6.22 3.99
N PHE A 128 19.52 5.23 4.64
CA PHE A 128 18.09 5.00 4.58
C PHE A 128 17.53 4.88 5.99
N PRO A 129 16.25 5.25 6.21
CA PRO A 129 15.57 4.93 7.44
C PRO A 129 15.57 3.42 7.67
N LYS A 130 15.83 3.02 8.92
CA LYS A 130 15.82 1.62 9.33
C LYS A 130 14.41 1.01 9.32
N VAL A 131 14.34 -0.33 9.39
CA VAL A 131 13.11 -1.12 9.44
C VAL A 131 12.94 -1.78 10.81
N ILE A 132 11.70 -2.15 11.15
CA ILE A 132 11.36 -2.85 12.39
C ILE A 132 11.36 -4.37 12.16
N GLY A 133 12.20 -5.08 12.91
CA GLY A 133 12.40 -6.51 12.76
C GLY A 133 11.15 -7.34 13.09
N GLU A 134 10.30 -6.88 14.01
CA GLU A 134 9.06 -7.57 14.38
C GLU A 134 7.89 -7.34 13.41
N SER A 135 8.03 -6.44 12.45
CA SER A 135 6.98 -6.19 11.45
C SER A 135 6.76 -7.41 10.55
N PHE A 136 5.50 -7.69 10.24
CA PHE A 136 5.17 -8.80 9.34
C PHE A 136 5.42 -8.44 7.86
N GLN A 137 5.34 -7.15 7.53
CA GLN A 137 5.75 -6.58 6.25
C GLN A 137 6.23 -5.14 6.47
N VAL A 138 7.10 -4.66 5.57
CA VAL A 138 7.61 -3.30 5.56
C VAL A 138 7.62 -2.78 4.12
N PHE A 139 7.21 -1.53 3.90
CA PHE A 139 7.45 -0.85 2.63
C PHE A 139 8.58 0.15 2.81
N GLU A 140 9.59 0.06 1.97
CA GLU A 140 10.61 1.12 1.85
C GLU A 140 10.16 2.09 0.76
N CYS A 141 10.13 3.37 1.08
CA CYS A 141 9.48 4.38 0.23
C CYS A 141 10.33 5.64 0.05
N SER A 142 10.12 6.26 -1.12
CA SER A 142 10.61 7.60 -1.45
C SER A 142 9.43 8.53 -1.70
N TRP A 143 9.52 9.76 -1.21
CA TRP A 143 8.52 10.77 -1.45
C TRP A 143 8.60 11.28 -2.90
N VAL A 144 7.47 11.30 -3.60
CA VAL A 144 7.33 11.87 -4.95
C VAL A 144 7.02 13.36 -4.82
N ASP A 145 8.02 14.13 -4.43
CA ASP A 145 7.93 15.56 -4.13
C ASP A 145 7.56 16.43 -5.34
N THR A 146 7.85 15.99 -6.56
CA THR A 146 7.46 16.70 -7.79
C THR A 146 5.95 16.74 -8.04
N LEU A 147 5.16 15.89 -7.38
CA LEU A 147 3.70 15.98 -7.50
C LEU A 147 3.20 17.19 -6.74
N ASP A 148 2.20 17.87 -7.31
CA ASP A 148 1.61 19.09 -6.75
C ASP A 148 2.60 20.26 -6.60
N ASN A 149 3.76 20.20 -7.26
CA ASN A 149 4.86 21.15 -7.11
C ASN A 149 5.40 21.25 -5.67
N ALA A 150 5.34 20.15 -4.90
CA ALA A 150 5.74 20.13 -3.49
C ALA A 150 7.26 20.03 -3.25
N GLN A 151 8.08 19.98 -4.32
CA GLN A 151 9.54 19.83 -4.21
C GLN A 151 10.26 20.95 -3.45
N ASP A 152 9.61 22.11 -3.32
CA ASP A 152 10.13 23.29 -2.66
C ASP A 152 9.69 23.39 -1.17
N ASP A 153 8.92 22.43 -0.69
CA ASP A 153 8.52 22.39 0.72
C ASP A 153 9.74 22.10 1.60
N VAL A 154 9.87 22.92 2.65
CA VAL A 154 10.95 22.85 3.63
C VAL A 154 10.39 22.85 5.03
N VAL A 155 11.17 22.35 5.99
CA VAL A 155 10.78 22.38 7.41
C VAL A 155 10.63 23.82 7.89
N ARG A 156 9.45 24.13 8.44
CA ARG A 156 9.14 25.40 9.10
C ARG A 156 8.43 25.15 10.42
N GLU A 157 8.49 26.12 11.32
CA GLU A 157 7.69 26.12 12.55
C GLU A 157 6.21 26.42 12.26
N GLU A 158 5.97 27.32 11.31
CA GLU A 158 4.62 27.69 10.86
C GLU A 158 4.57 27.69 9.32
N TYR A 159 3.41 27.30 8.79
CA TYR A 159 3.16 27.23 7.36
C TYR A 159 2.00 28.17 6.98
N LEU A 160 2.30 29.12 6.10
CA LEU A 160 1.36 30.10 5.59
C LEU A 160 0.83 29.67 4.21
N PRO A 161 -0.37 30.10 3.81
CA PRO A 161 -0.90 29.83 2.48
C PRO A 161 -0.02 30.44 1.37
N PRO A 162 -0.12 29.94 0.12
CA PRO A 162 -1.01 28.87 -0.33
C PRO A 162 -0.56 27.48 0.14
N TYR A 163 -1.54 26.58 0.33
CA TYR A 163 -1.30 25.17 0.63
C TYR A 163 -1.47 24.32 -0.63
N HIS A 164 -0.81 23.17 -0.65
CA HIS A 164 -0.97 22.18 -1.71
C HIS A 164 -2.31 21.44 -1.59
N ASP A 165 -2.80 20.89 -2.70
CA ASP A 165 -4.09 20.20 -2.75
C ASP A 165 -4.00 18.76 -2.20
N PHE A 166 -2.88 18.07 -2.44
CA PHE A 166 -2.77 16.64 -2.09
C PHE A 166 -1.36 16.12 -1.77
N ASN A 167 -0.28 16.90 -1.97
CA ASN A 167 1.08 16.45 -1.68
C ASN A 167 1.92 17.59 -1.06
N GLY A 168 2.78 17.27 -0.10
CA GLY A 168 3.49 18.29 0.68
C GLY A 168 2.65 18.87 1.83
N ILE A 169 2.79 20.15 2.10
CA ILE A 169 2.04 20.90 3.12
C ILE A 169 0.65 21.28 2.59
N THR A 170 -0.38 20.58 3.07
CA THR A 170 -1.76 20.67 2.54
C THR A 170 -2.71 21.51 3.39
N SER A 171 -2.29 21.92 4.59
CA SER A 171 -3.09 22.81 5.45
C SER A 171 -2.19 23.47 6.52
N PRO A 172 -2.71 24.40 7.34
CA PRO A 172 -1.93 25.01 8.43
C PRO A 172 -1.34 23.98 9.42
N PHE A 173 -1.97 22.80 9.56
CA PHE A 173 -1.62 21.78 10.56
C PHE A 173 -1.34 20.38 9.99
N GLY A 174 -1.36 20.25 8.66
CA GLY A 174 -1.38 18.96 7.98
C GLY A 174 -0.43 18.91 6.80
N ALA A 175 0.11 17.73 6.56
CA ALA A 175 0.91 17.41 5.40
C ALA A 175 0.49 16.04 4.87
N HIS A 176 0.47 15.91 3.54
CA HIS A 176 0.22 14.66 2.85
C HIS A 176 1.45 14.28 2.03
N PHE A 177 1.84 13.01 2.04
CA PHE A 177 3.00 12.56 1.27
C PHE A 177 2.60 11.43 0.34
N ILE A 178 2.80 11.61 -0.97
CA ILE A 178 2.70 10.53 -1.94
C ILE A 178 4.02 9.75 -1.96
N LEU A 179 3.99 8.56 -1.39
CA LEU A 179 5.15 7.73 -1.11
C LEU A 179 5.24 6.62 -2.16
N LYS A 180 6.15 6.76 -3.12
CA LYS A 180 6.49 5.68 -4.05
C LYS A 180 7.02 4.48 -3.26
N ILE A 181 6.51 3.29 -3.57
CA ILE A 181 7.00 2.04 -3.00
C ILE A 181 8.23 1.62 -3.79
N ASP A 182 9.40 1.66 -3.17
CA ASP A 182 10.66 1.21 -3.77
C ASP A 182 10.87 -0.29 -3.54
N LYS A 183 10.54 -0.78 -2.33
CA LYS A 183 10.58 -2.21 -1.98
C LYS A 183 9.45 -2.63 -1.05
N ILE A 184 9.04 -3.88 -1.20
CA ILE A 184 8.15 -4.58 -0.27
C ILE A 184 8.96 -5.70 0.40
N LEU A 185 9.16 -5.56 1.70
CA LEU A 185 9.81 -6.54 2.55
C LEU A 185 8.74 -7.33 3.29
N MET A 186 8.94 -8.63 3.43
CA MET A 186 7.94 -9.50 4.05
C MET A 186 8.62 -10.72 4.66
N LYS A 187 8.12 -11.19 5.80
CA LYS A 187 8.63 -12.43 6.40
C LYS A 187 8.36 -13.62 5.48
N GLU A 188 9.31 -14.55 5.42
CA GLU A 188 9.33 -15.68 4.48
C GLU A 188 8.01 -16.46 4.45
N ARG A 189 7.41 -16.73 5.61
CA ARG A 189 6.10 -17.39 5.71
C ARG A 189 5.01 -16.69 4.89
N TYR A 190 4.95 -15.36 4.96
CA TYR A 190 3.91 -14.58 4.29
C TYR A 190 4.23 -14.38 2.81
N TYR A 191 5.52 -14.23 2.46
CA TYR A 191 5.98 -14.28 1.07
C TYR A 191 5.53 -15.58 0.40
N ASN A 192 5.82 -16.71 1.02
CA ASN A 192 5.44 -18.03 0.53
C ASN A 192 3.91 -18.20 0.42
N ALA A 193 3.14 -17.56 1.31
CA ALA A 193 1.69 -17.58 1.24
C ALA A 193 1.14 -16.81 0.02
N ILE A 194 1.74 -15.66 -0.32
CA ILE A 194 1.33 -14.87 -1.48
C ILE A 194 1.69 -15.60 -2.78
N VAL A 195 2.91 -16.12 -2.88
CA VAL A 195 3.42 -16.75 -4.11
C VAL A 195 2.78 -18.11 -4.36
N ASN A 196 2.64 -18.95 -3.33
CA ASN A 196 2.18 -20.34 -3.47
C ASN A 196 0.66 -20.52 -3.27
N GLY A 197 -0.05 -19.44 -2.95
CA GLY A 197 -1.48 -19.45 -2.68
C GLY A 197 -1.81 -19.40 -1.19
N VAL A 198 -2.80 -18.55 -0.87
CA VAL A 198 -3.12 -18.18 0.50
C VAL A 198 -4.10 -19.19 1.12
N LYS A 199 -3.81 -19.60 2.36
CA LYS A 199 -4.76 -20.29 3.25
C LYS A 199 -5.09 -19.39 4.44
N ALA A 200 -6.26 -19.58 5.06
CA ALA A 200 -6.68 -18.75 6.20
C ALA A 200 -5.68 -18.72 7.37
N GLY A 201 -4.91 -19.80 7.58
CA GLY A 201 -3.87 -19.85 8.62
C GLY A 201 -2.54 -19.19 8.22
N ALA A 202 -2.40 -18.71 6.99
CA ALA A 202 -1.18 -18.11 6.48
C ALA A 202 -1.18 -16.57 6.57
N PHE A 203 -2.29 -15.95 6.99
CA PHE A 203 -2.36 -14.51 7.18
C PHE A 203 -1.55 -14.08 8.42
N PRO A 204 -0.87 -12.92 8.35
CA PRO A 204 -0.23 -12.34 9.53
C PRO A 204 -1.26 -12.00 10.61
N PRO A 205 -0.86 -11.96 11.89
CA PRO A 205 -1.71 -11.50 12.96
C PRO A 205 -1.87 -9.97 12.85
N VAL A 206 -2.76 -9.51 11.96
CA VAL A 206 -2.97 -8.08 11.67
C VAL A 206 -3.98 -7.49 12.66
N PRO A 207 -3.58 -6.54 13.53
CA PRO A 207 -4.51 -5.82 14.39
C PRO A 207 -5.30 -4.79 13.56
N VAL A 208 -6.48 -4.41 14.06
CA VAL A 208 -7.24 -3.27 13.52
C VAL A 208 -7.30 -2.19 14.59
N ASP A 209 -6.74 -1.03 14.28
CA ASP A 209 -6.77 0.14 15.14
C ASP A 209 -8.04 0.95 14.90
N TYR A 210 -8.68 1.38 15.98
CA TYR A 210 -9.79 2.31 15.99
C TYR A 210 -9.37 3.69 16.52
N GLY A 211 -8.12 3.88 16.90
CA GLY A 211 -7.56 5.15 17.32
C GLY A 211 -8.00 5.59 18.70
N TYR A 212 -7.76 6.86 18.98
CA TYR A 212 -8.05 7.52 20.25
C TYR A 212 -9.50 8.04 20.28
N ARG A 213 -10.33 7.59 21.25
CA ARG A 213 -11.79 7.80 21.17
C ARG A 213 -12.49 8.37 22.39
N ASP A 214 -11.90 8.22 23.56
CA ASP A 214 -12.49 8.53 24.86
C ASP A 214 -11.61 9.50 25.66
N SER A 215 -10.73 10.21 24.95
CA SER A 215 -9.73 11.11 25.56
C SER A 215 -8.81 10.43 26.58
N THR A 216 -8.72 9.09 26.58
CA THR A 216 -7.92 8.35 27.56
C THR A 216 -7.20 7.12 26.98
N ASN A 217 -7.77 6.47 25.97
CA ASN A 217 -7.30 5.20 25.43
C ASN A 217 -7.23 5.18 23.91
N PHE A 218 -6.23 4.47 23.41
CA PHE A 218 -6.20 3.95 22.04
C PHE A 218 -6.84 2.57 22.00
N TRP A 219 -7.79 2.39 21.10
CA TRP A 219 -8.59 1.18 20.99
C TRP A 219 -8.18 0.39 19.75
N TYR A 220 -7.93 -0.91 19.91
CA TYR A 220 -7.70 -1.82 18.79
C TYR A 220 -8.41 -3.15 19.02
N THR A 221 -8.69 -3.88 17.95
CA THR A 221 -9.11 -5.28 18.03
C THR A 221 -7.98 -6.21 17.66
N PRO A 222 -7.79 -7.31 18.43
CA PRO A 222 -6.83 -8.35 18.07
C PRO A 222 -7.26 -9.06 16.79
N PHE A 223 -6.29 -9.66 16.12
CA PHE A 223 -6.47 -10.40 14.90
C PHE A 223 -7.40 -11.60 15.12
N ARG A 224 -8.30 -11.81 14.15
CA ARG A 224 -9.11 -13.02 14.06
C ARG A 224 -8.88 -13.69 12.72
N ARG A 225 -8.88 -15.02 12.72
CA ARG A 225 -8.68 -15.83 11.52
C ARG A 225 -9.66 -15.40 10.40
N PRO A 226 -9.17 -15.03 9.21
CA PRO A 226 -10.01 -14.65 8.09
C PRO A 226 -10.90 -15.80 7.61
N LYS A 227 -12.09 -15.43 7.14
CA LYS A 227 -13.02 -16.35 6.46
C LYS A 227 -12.85 -16.17 4.95
N ALA A 228 -12.81 -17.28 4.22
CA ALA A 228 -12.81 -17.25 2.77
C ALA A 228 -14.25 -17.17 2.27
N GLU A 229 -14.52 -16.23 1.36
CA GLU A 229 -15.77 -16.14 0.62
C GLU A 229 -15.45 -16.31 -0.87
N PRO A 230 -16.05 -17.29 -1.58
CA PRO A 230 -15.78 -17.49 -2.99
C PRO A 230 -16.29 -16.32 -3.83
N ILE A 231 -15.57 -16.01 -4.91
CA ILE A 231 -16.04 -15.05 -5.92
C ILE A 231 -17.31 -15.62 -6.59
N PRO A 232 -18.33 -14.80 -6.89
CA PRO A 232 -19.51 -15.26 -7.61
C PRO A 232 -19.14 -15.94 -8.94
N ASN A 233 -19.66 -17.15 -9.17
CA ASN A 233 -19.48 -17.84 -10.44
C ASN A 233 -20.45 -17.24 -11.47
N ARG A 234 -19.94 -16.34 -12.32
CA ARG A 234 -20.70 -15.72 -13.42
C ARG A 234 -19.94 -15.91 -14.71
N GLU A 235 -20.59 -16.47 -15.69
CA GLU A 235 -20.07 -16.53 -17.05
C GLU A 235 -20.52 -15.28 -17.82
N VAL A 236 -19.60 -14.74 -18.60
CA VAL A 236 -19.91 -13.69 -19.57
C VAL A 236 -20.47 -14.38 -20.80
N ASP A 237 -21.56 -13.80 -21.31
CA ASP A 237 -22.20 -14.24 -22.53
C ASP A 237 -21.22 -14.34 -23.70
N MET A 238 -21.28 -15.46 -24.44
CA MET A 238 -20.35 -15.77 -25.52
C MET A 238 -20.42 -14.76 -26.67
N ASP A 239 -21.59 -14.19 -26.95
CA ASP A 239 -21.73 -13.21 -28.03
C ASP A 239 -21.09 -11.88 -27.64
N SER A 240 -21.20 -11.47 -26.37
CA SER A 240 -20.44 -10.34 -25.85
C SER A 240 -18.92 -10.56 -25.93
N ILE A 241 -18.45 -11.80 -25.75
CA ILE A 241 -17.01 -12.12 -25.85
C ILE A 241 -16.55 -12.08 -27.30
N ARG A 242 -17.27 -12.71 -28.22
CA ARG A 242 -17.00 -12.66 -29.66
C ARG A 242 -16.97 -11.22 -30.17
N TYR A 243 -17.95 -10.41 -29.76
CA TYR A 243 -18.01 -9.00 -30.13
C TYR A 243 -16.77 -8.23 -29.69
N ALA A 244 -16.32 -8.43 -28.44
CA ALA A 244 -15.11 -7.80 -27.93
C ALA A 244 -13.85 -8.30 -28.64
N ALA A 245 -13.75 -9.61 -28.89
CA ALA A 245 -12.62 -10.25 -29.57
C ALA A 245 -12.46 -9.76 -31.00
N ASN A 246 -13.56 -9.65 -31.75
CA ASN A 246 -13.55 -9.16 -33.13
C ASN A 246 -13.08 -7.71 -33.26
N ARG A 247 -13.26 -6.91 -32.20
CA ARG A 247 -12.81 -5.51 -32.13
C ARG A 247 -11.44 -5.34 -31.49
N ALA A 248 -10.84 -6.41 -30.97
CA ALA A 248 -9.55 -6.33 -30.29
C ALA A 248 -8.40 -6.06 -31.28
N ASP A 249 -8.51 -6.59 -32.51
CA ASP A 249 -7.52 -6.40 -33.57
C ASP A 249 -8.14 -6.64 -34.96
N ASP A 250 -7.60 -5.97 -35.97
CA ASP A 250 -8.00 -6.10 -37.37
C ASP A 250 -7.47 -7.39 -38.01
N VAL A 251 -6.25 -7.82 -37.66
CA VAL A 251 -5.57 -8.98 -38.24
C VAL A 251 -5.71 -10.23 -37.37
N VAL A 252 -5.43 -10.12 -36.06
CA VAL A 252 -5.47 -11.26 -35.15
C VAL A 252 -6.91 -11.58 -34.76
N LYS A 253 -7.34 -12.83 -35.01
CA LYS A 253 -8.68 -13.33 -34.68
C LYS A 253 -8.62 -14.44 -33.63
N PHE A 254 -9.77 -14.75 -33.05
CA PHE A 254 -9.93 -15.77 -32.02
C PHE A 254 -10.91 -16.82 -32.50
N ALA A 255 -10.56 -18.09 -32.33
CA ALA A 255 -11.49 -19.19 -32.49
C ALA A 255 -12.40 -19.32 -31.25
N ASP A 256 -13.59 -19.89 -31.44
CA ASP A 256 -14.58 -20.01 -30.36
C ASP A 256 -14.09 -20.85 -29.17
N ASP A 257 -13.28 -21.87 -29.44
CA ASP A 257 -12.63 -22.69 -28.42
C ASP A 257 -11.65 -21.88 -27.55
N ALA A 258 -10.96 -20.90 -28.13
CA ALA A 258 -10.13 -19.95 -27.40
C ALA A 258 -10.99 -19.03 -26.51
N LEU A 259 -12.11 -18.53 -27.04
CA LEU A 259 -13.01 -17.64 -26.31
C LEU A 259 -13.72 -18.34 -25.15
N LEU A 260 -14.02 -19.63 -25.28
CA LEU A 260 -14.55 -20.46 -24.19
C LEU A 260 -13.61 -20.49 -22.97
N THR A 261 -12.30 -20.36 -23.17
CA THR A 261 -11.33 -20.33 -22.05
C THR A 261 -11.40 -19.08 -21.19
N ILE A 262 -12.09 -18.03 -21.67
CA ILE A 262 -12.20 -16.73 -20.99
C ILE A 262 -13.62 -16.33 -20.62
N VAL A 263 -14.60 -17.25 -20.71
CA VAL A 263 -16.00 -16.97 -20.32
C VAL A 263 -16.16 -16.57 -18.86
N LYS A 264 -15.24 -17.01 -17.99
CA LYS A 264 -15.22 -16.66 -16.57
C LYS A 264 -14.46 -15.36 -16.28
N VAL A 265 -13.86 -14.73 -17.30
CA VAL A 265 -13.19 -13.44 -17.14
C VAL A 265 -14.26 -12.35 -17.03
N PRO A 266 -14.30 -11.56 -15.95
CA PRO A 266 -15.26 -10.47 -15.83
C PRO A 266 -15.12 -9.47 -16.98
N ARG A 267 -16.26 -8.98 -17.48
CA ARG A 267 -16.33 -8.08 -18.66
C ARG A 267 -15.39 -6.88 -18.58
N ALA A 268 -15.18 -6.32 -17.39
CA ALA A 268 -14.27 -5.20 -17.15
C ALA A 268 -12.80 -5.49 -17.53
N PHE A 269 -12.37 -6.75 -17.45
CA PHE A 269 -11.00 -7.17 -17.76
C PHE A 269 -10.85 -7.78 -19.16
N LEU A 270 -11.96 -7.99 -19.87
CA LEU A 270 -11.97 -8.69 -21.14
C LEU A 270 -11.09 -8.00 -22.19
N SER A 271 -11.16 -6.67 -22.29
CA SER A 271 -10.32 -5.90 -23.24
C SER A 271 -8.82 -6.06 -22.95
N LEU A 272 -8.43 -6.05 -21.67
CA LEU A 272 -7.03 -6.24 -21.27
C LEU A 272 -6.52 -7.64 -21.63
N VAL A 273 -7.32 -8.67 -21.34
CA VAL A 273 -6.98 -10.06 -21.66
C VAL A 273 -6.83 -10.23 -23.17
N LEU A 274 -7.82 -9.80 -23.95
CA LEU A 274 -7.81 -9.89 -25.41
C LEU A 274 -6.60 -9.16 -26.01
N LYS A 275 -6.31 -7.92 -25.58
CA LYS A 275 -5.13 -7.17 -26.03
C LYS A 275 -3.82 -7.88 -25.68
N GLY A 276 -3.74 -8.50 -24.50
CA GLY A 276 -2.59 -9.31 -24.10
C GLY A 276 -2.40 -10.53 -25.00
N CYS A 277 -3.48 -11.22 -25.37
CA CYS A 277 -3.42 -12.35 -26.29
C CYS A 277 -3.05 -11.90 -27.71
N VAL A 278 -3.59 -10.78 -28.19
CA VAL A 278 -3.22 -10.17 -29.48
C VAL A 278 -1.73 -9.81 -29.52
N LYS A 279 -1.21 -9.19 -28.46
CA LYS A 279 0.22 -8.86 -28.35
C LYS A 279 1.08 -10.11 -28.47
N TRP A 280 0.76 -11.15 -27.70
CA TRP A 280 1.46 -12.44 -27.79
C TRP A 280 1.39 -13.02 -29.20
N ALA A 281 0.22 -12.99 -29.84
CA ALA A 281 0.03 -13.54 -31.17
C ALA A 281 0.90 -12.81 -32.20
N LYS A 282 0.96 -11.47 -32.15
CA LYS A 282 1.84 -10.67 -33.01
C LYS A 282 3.32 -10.98 -32.80
N GLU A 283 3.76 -11.12 -31.54
CA GLU A 283 5.14 -11.49 -31.20
C GLU A 283 5.53 -12.89 -31.69
N ASN A 284 4.55 -13.78 -31.87
CA ASN A 284 4.76 -15.17 -32.28
C ASN A 284 4.30 -15.46 -33.72
N GLY A 285 3.94 -14.43 -34.49
CA GLY A 285 3.49 -14.58 -35.89
C GLY A 285 2.17 -15.34 -36.06
N VAL A 286 1.33 -15.37 -35.02
CA VAL A 286 0.02 -16.05 -35.02
C VAL A 286 -1.09 -15.07 -35.39
N THR A 287 -1.96 -15.46 -36.33
CA THR A 287 -3.12 -14.67 -36.77
C THR A 287 -4.46 -15.24 -36.30
N LEU A 288 -4.50 -16.51 -35.87
CA LEU A 288 -5.69 -17.14 -35.27
C LEU A 288 -5.33 -17.78 -33.93
N ILE A 289 -5.88 -17.23 -32.84
CA ILE A 289 -5.69 -17.72 -31.49
C ILE A 289 -6.70 -18.85 -31.22
N THR A 290 -6.19 -20.02 -30.80
CA THR A 290 -6.96 -21.23 -30.50
C THR A 290 -6.87 -21.56 -29.00
N ALA A 291 -7.59 -22.58 -28.53
CA ALA A 291 -7.47 -23.03 -27.14
C ALA A 291 -6.03 -23.44 -26.76
N GLU A 292 -5.25 -23.99 -27.70
CA GLU A 292 -3.84 -24.36 -27.48
C GLU A 292 -2.97 -23.11 -27.24
N HIS A 293 -3.12 -22.08 -28.05
CA HIS A 293 -2.43 -20.80 -27.85
C HIS A 293 -2.79 -20.16 -26.50
N MET A 294 -4.08 -20.22 -26.10
CA MET A 294 -4.52 -19.73 -24.79
C MET A 294 -3.86 -20.48 -23.63
N LYS A 295 -3.64 -21.79 -23.77
CA LYS A 295 -2.93 -22.60 -22.79
C LYS A 295 -1.47 -22.14 -22.64
N ILE A 296 -0.77 -21.94 -23.76
CA ILE A 296 0.63 -21.45 -23.77
C ILE A 296 0.73 -20.07 -23.09
N ILE A 297 -0.20 -19.16 -23.40
CA ILE A 297 -0.25 -17.81 -22.81
C ILE A 297 -0.44 -17.89 -21.28
N ASN A 298 -1.32 -18.77 -20.81
CA ASN A 298 -1.57 -18.96 -19.38
C ASN A 298 -0.39 -19.64 -18.66
N ASP A 299 0.22 -20.63 -19.28
CA ASP A 299 1.37 -21.36 -18.72
C ASP A 299 2.60 -20.45 -18.58
N LYS A 300 2.85 -19.58 -19.56
CA LYS A 300 3.92 -18.56 -19.50
C LYS A 300 3.70 -17.60 -18.32
N ARG A 301 2.47 -17.13 -18.13
CA ARG A 301 2.09 -16.29 -16.97
C ARG A 301 2.21 -17.03 -15.63
N ALA A 302 2.03 -18.34 -15.61
CA ALA A 302 2.22 -19.16 -14.40
C ALA A 302 3.71 -19.41 -14.10
N ALA A 303 4.55 -19.56 -15.12
CA ALA A 303 5.99 -19.71 -14.97
C ALA A 303 6.68 -18.41 -14.54
N GLU A 304 6.21 -17.25 -15.02
CA GLU A 304 6.67 -15.92 -14.59
C GLU A 304 6.34 -15.63 -13.11
N LYS A 305 5.34 -16.30 -12.52
CA LYS A 305 5.03 -16.24 -11.07
C LYS A 305 5.91 -17.15 -10.20
N LYS A 306 6.70 -18.05 -10.79
CA LYS A 306 7.59 -18.99 -10.10
C LYS A 306 9.06 -18.56 -10.09
N LYS A 307 9.38 -17.45 -10.76
CA LYS A 307 10.67 -16.76 -10.65
C LYS A 307 10.51 -15.59 -9.70
#